data_AF-H1G7L4-F1
#
_entry.id   AF-H1G7L4-F1
#
_cell.length_a   1.000
_cell.length_b   1.000
_cell.length_c   1.000
_cell.angle_alpha   90.00
_cell.angle_beta   90.00
_cell.angle_gamma   90.00
#
_symmetry.space_group_name_H-M   'P 1'
#
loop_
_entity.id
_entity.type
_entity.pdbx_description
1 polymer ?
#
loop_
_entity_poly.entity_id
_entity_poly.type
_entity_poly.pdbx_seq_one_letter_code
_entity_poly.pdbx_strand_id
1 'polypeptide(L)'
;MIRAHRIALAPNNRQATYFARAAGTARFAYNWALAEWQCQYAAWKQDSSLPKPSQAGLRRQLNAIKREQFPWMLEVTKTAPQMAIIQLGEAFKHFFAGRARYPKFRKKGVHDRFTLTNDQFR
;
A
#
# COMPACT_ATOMS: atom_id res chain seq x y z
N MET A 1 19.50 13.44 15.00
CA MET A 1 18.26 12.99 15.69
C MET A 1 17.08 13.25 14.77
N ILE A 2 16.32 12.23 14.37
CA ILE A 2 15.09 12.44 13.59
C ILE A 2 14.00 12.88 14.57
N ARG A 3 13.49 14.11 14.42
CA ARG A 3 12.34 14.60 15.21
C ARG A 3 11.05 14.20 14.51
N ALA A 4 10.13 13.58 15.24
CA ALA A 4 8.80 13.25 14.76
C ALA A 4 7.75 14.01 15.58
N HIS A 5 6.78 14.59 14.89
CA HIS A 5 5.65 15.29 15.51
C HIS A 5 4.35 14.52 15.24
N ARG A 6 3.51 14.41 16.26
CA ARG A 6 2.15 13.90 16.13
C ARG A 6 1.20 15.06 16.38
N ILE A 7 0.46 15.44 15.34
CA ILE A 7 -0.43 16.60 15.35
C ILE A 7 -1.85 16.11 15.05
N ALA A 8 -2.81 16.50 15.88
CA ALA A 8 -4.22 16.27 15.61
C ALA A 8 -4.70 17.25 14.53
N LEU A 9 -5.41 16.74 13.52
CA LEU A 9 -6.02 17.56 12.48
C LEU A 9 -7.47 17.88 12.88
N ALA A 10 -7.95 19.07 12.52
CA ALA A 10 -9.36 19.45 12.61
C ALA A 10 -9.95 19.57 11.19
N PRO A 11 -10.22 18.45 10.49
CA PRO A 11 -10.67 18.49 9.11
C PRO A 11 -12.11 18.99 9.00
N ASN A 12 -12.39 19.79 7.97
CA ASN A 12 -13.77 20.02 7.54
C ASN A 12 -14.33 18.81 6.76
N ASN A 13 -15.61 18.84 6.42
CA ASN A 13 -16.28 17.73 5.73
C ASN A 13 -15.61 17.34 4.40
N ARG A 14 -15.09 18.29 3.63
CA ARG A 14 -14.39 18.02 2.37
C ARG A 14 -13.07 17.28 2.61
N GLN A 15 -12.29 17.74 3.58
CA GLN A 15 -11.01 17.12 3.95
C GLN A 15 -11.22 15.74 4.57
N ALA A 16 -12.19 15.57 5.47
CA ALA A 16 -12.52 14.29 6.07
C ALA A 16 -12.93 13.25 5.01
N THR A 17 -13.75 13.68 4.04
CA THR A 17 -14.13 12.84 2.89
C THR A 17 -12.90 12.43 2.08
N TYR A 18 -12.00 13.37 1.78
CA TYR A 18 -10.77 13.08 1.06
C TYR A 18 -9.86 12.11 1.82
N PHE A 19 -9.66 12.30 3.13
CA PHE A 19 -8.84 11.40 3.95
C PHE A 19 -9.42 9.99 4.02
N ALA A 20 -10.75 9.86 4.11
CA ALA A 20 -11.41 8.57 4.07
C ALA A 20 -11.20 7.87 2.72
N ARG A 21 -11.30 8.60 1.60
CA ARG A 21 -10.97 8.07 0.26
C ARG A 21 -9.51 7.63 0.19
N ALA A 22 -8.57 8.48 0.62
CA ALA A 22 -7.14 8.19 0.55
C ALA A 22 -6.75 6.97 1.41
N ALA A 23 -7.26 6.87 2.62
CA ALA A 23 -7.09 5.70 3.49
C ALA A 23 -7.73 4.44 2.87
N GLY A 24 -8.91 4.58 2.26
CA GLY A 24 -9.57 3.51 1.51
C GLY A 24 -8.72 3.01 0.34
N THR A 25 -8.15 3.92 -0.46
CA THR A 25 -7.24 3.60 -1.56
C THR A 25 -5.98 2.90 -1.07
N ALA A 26 -5.37 3.38 0.02
CA ALA A 26 -4.21 2.73 0.62
C ALA A 26 -4.54 1.31 1.13
N ARG A 27 -5.70 1.13 1.77
CA ARG A 27 -6.18 -0.19 2.22
C ARG A 27 -6.37 -1.13 1.03
N PHE A 28 -7.05 -0.68 -0.02
CA PHE A 28 -7.24 -1.46 -1.23
C PHE A 28 -5.91 -1.86 -1.86
N ALA A 29 -4.99 -0.91 -2.08
CA ALA A 29 -3.71 -1.20 -2.72
C ALA A 29 -2.86 -2.19 -1.93
N TYR A 30 -2.86 -2.10 -0.59
CA TYR A 30 -2.21 -3.09 0.27
C TYR A 30 -2.81 -4.49 0.08
N ASN A 31 -4.14 -4.58 0.11
CA ASN A 31 -4.86 -5.84 0.02
C ASN A 31 -4.71 -6.49 -1.36
N TRP A 32 -4.85 -5.69 -2.42
CA TRP A 32 -4.59 -6.11 -3.81
C TRP A 32 -3.16 -6.65 -3.94
N ALA A 33 -2.17 -5.91 -3.45
CA ALA A 33 -0.78 -6.33 -3.53
C ALA A 33 -0.48 -7.59 -2.69
N LEU A 34 -1.16 -7.79 -1.55
CA LEU A 34 -1.02 -9.01 -0.75
C LEU A 34 -1.61 -10.22 -1.48
N ALA A 35 -2.76 -10.08 -2.14
CA ALA A 35 -3.34 -11.13 -2.96
C ALA A 35 -2.41 -11.50 -4.12
N GLU A 36 -1.93 -10.51 -4.87
CA GLU A 36 -0.97 -10.72 -5.96
C GLU A 36 0.35 -11.34 -5.48
N TRP A 37 0.85 -10.93 -4.32
CA TRP A 37 2.03 -11.54 -3.72
C TRP A 37 1.80 -13.04 -3.47
N GLN A 38 0.64 -13.41 -2.91
CA GLN A 38 0.29 -14.81 -2.65
C GLN A 38 0.21 -15.62 -3.94
N CYS A 39 -0.44 -15.08 -4.98
CA CYS A 39 -0.53 -15.70 -6.30
C CYS A 39 0.85 -15.91 -6.94
N GLN A 40 1.67 -14.86 -7.01
CA GLN A 40 3.01 -14.90 -7.61
C GLN A 40 3.94 -15.84 -6.84
N TYR A 41 3.85 -15.87 -5.51
CA TYR A 41 4.64 -16.80 -4.70
C TYR A 41 4.20 -18.26 -4.90
N ALA A 42 2.89 -18.52 -5.03
CA ALA A 42 2.38 -19.85 -5.31
C ALA A 42 2.85 -20.35 -6.68
N ALA A 43 2.81 -19.50 -7.71
CA ALA A 43 3.34 -19.80 -9.04
C ALA A 43 4.84 -20.08 -8.99
N TRP A 44 5.64 -19.25 -8.32
CA TRP A 44 7.09 -19.47 -8.14
C TRP A 44 7.42 -20.80 -7.44
N LYS A 45 6.58 -21.24 -6.49
CA LYS A 45 6.76 -22.55 -5.84
C LYS A 45 6.52 -23.72 -6.78
N GLN A 46 5.69 -23.56 -7.80
CA GLN A 46 5.44 -24.59 -8.82
C GLN A 46 6.52 -24.56 -9.91
N ASP A 47 6.96 -23.36 -10.29
CA ASP A 47 8.02 -23.14 -11.27
C ASP A 47 9.00 -22.08 -10.75
N SER A 48 10.18 -22.53 -10.32
CA SER A 48 11.21 -21.66 -9.76
C SER A 48 11.91 -20.77 -10.79
N SER A 49 11.63 -20.94 -12.09
CA SER A 49 12.08 -20.02 -13.15
C SER A 49 11.32 -18.69 -13.15
N LEU A 50 10.11 -18.66 -12.58
CA LEU A 50 9.31 -17.45 -12.44
C LEU A 50 9.94 -16.49 -11.42
N PRO A 51 9.70 -15.17 -11.53
CA PRO A 51 10.22 -14.22 -10.55
C PRO A 51 9.48 -14.35 -9.21
N LYS A 52 10.23 -14.28 -8.11
CA LYS A 52 9.64 -14.08 -6.77
C LYS A 52 8.92 -12.73 -6.70
N PRO A 53 7.82 -12.63 -5.93
CA PRO A 53 7.12 -11.36 -5.75
C PRO A 53 8.02 -10.31 -5.08
N SER A 54 7.82 -9.06 -5.47
CA SER A 54 8.49 -7.91 -4.85
C SER A 54 7.55 -6.70 -4.85
N GLN A 55 7.67 -5.82 -3.84
CA GLN A 55 6.85 -4.61 -3.76
C GLN A 55 7.04 -3.69 -4.98
N ALA A 56 8.26 -3.66 -5.55
CA ALA A 56 8.56 -2.86 -6.74
C ALA A 56 7.86 -3.44 -7.99
N GLY A 57 7.83 -4.77 -8.14
CA GLY A 57 7.07 -5.44 -9.21
C GLY A 57 5.57 -5.17 -9.09
N LEU A 58 5.01 -5.33 -7.90
CA LEU A 58 3.59 -5.08 -7.62
C LEU A 58 3.18 -3.64 -7.87
N ARG A 59 4.03 -2.65 -7.51
CA ARG A 59 3.79 -1.24 -7.85
C ARG A 59 3.75 -0.99 -9.36
N ARG A 60 4.65 -1.63 -10.12
CA ARG A 60 4.67 -1.52 -11.58
C ARG A 60 3.39 -2.11 -12.19
N GLN A 61 2.99 -3.29 -11.74
CA GLN A 61 1.75 -3.95 -12.17
C GLN A 61 0.52 -3.11 -11.84
N LEU A 62 0.37 -2.64 -10.60
CA LEU A 62 -0.77 -1.80 -10.23
C LEU A 62 -0.80 -0.51 -11.07
N ASN A 63 0.36 0.12 -11.30
CA ASN A 63 0.43 1.33 -12.13
C ASN A 63 0.02 1.10 -13.59
N ALA A 64 0.27 -0.09 -14.14
CA ALA A 64 -0.13 -0.45 -15.49
C ALA A 64 -1.66 -0.57 -15.61
N ILE A 65 -2.33 -1.15 -14.61
CA ILE A 65 -3.77 -1.45 -14.68
C ILE A 65 -4.67 -0.39 -14.03
N LYS A 66 -4.15 0.42 -13.09
CA LYS A 66 -5.02 1.27 -12.23
C LYS A 66 -5.84 2.30 -12.99
N ARG A 67 -5.37 2.80 -14.13
CA ARG A 67 -6.13 3.81 -14.88
C ARG A 67 -7.39 3.22 -15.51
N GLU A 68 -7.29 1.98 -15.95
CA GLU A 68 -8.38 1.26 -16.61
C GLU A 68 -9.27 0.55 -15.59
N GLN A 69 -8.68 -0.23 -14.67
CA GLN A 69 -9.44 -1.06 -13.75
C GLN A 69 -9.86 -0.33 -12.47
N PHE A 70 -9.10 0.68 -12.04
CA PHE A 70 -9.31 1.38 -10.75
C PHE A 70 -9.22 2.91 -10.88
N PRO A 71 -9.96 3.54 -11.82
CA PRO A 71 -9.79 4.97 -12.15
C PRO A 71 -9.96 5.89 -10.93
N TRP A 72 -10.80 5.51 -9.97
CA TRP A 72 -11.03 6.21 -8.69
C TRP A 72 -9.75 6.39 -7.85
N MET A 73 -8.69 5.60 -8.08
CA MET A 73 -7.39 5.80 -7.41
C MET A 73 -6.74 7.13 -7.76
N LEU A 74 -7.12 7.75 -8.88
CA LEU A 74 -6.60 9.03 -9.34
C LEU A 74 -7.24 10.23 -8.62
N GLU A 75 -8.35 10.02 -7.91
CA GLU A 75 -9.01 11.08 -7.12
C GLU A 75 -8.24 11.46 -5.85
N VAL A 76 -7.23 10.66 -5.48
CA VAL A 76 -6.40 10.89 -4.29
C VAL A 76 -4.94 10.92 -4.68
N THR A 77 -4.12 11.41 -3.74
CA THR A 77 -2.66 11.41 -3.88
C THR A 77 -2.12 10.04 -4.31
N LYS A 78 -1.24 10.04 -5.32
CA LYS A 78 -0.55 8.83 -5.80
C LYS A 78 0.27 8.12 -4.72
N THR A 79 0.64 8.85 -3.67
CA THR A 79 1.44 8.34 -2.55
C THR A 79 0.65 7.34 -1.70
N ALA A 80 -0.68 7.48 -1.61
CA ALA A 80 -1.53 6.59 -0.82
C ALA A 80 -1.42 5.12 -1.25
N PRO A 81 -1.67 4.75 -2.53
CA PRO A 81 -1.47 3.38 -2.98
C PRO A 81 0.01 2.98 -3.04
N GLN A 82 0.93 3.89 -3.41
CA GLN A 82 2.36 3.61 -3.51
C GLN A 82 2.95 3.19 -2.15
N MET A 83 2.74 4.00 -1.11
CA MET A 83 3.29 3.73 0.22
C MET A 83 2.65 2.52 0.87
N ALA A 84 1.38 2.24 0.57
CA ALA A 84 0.72 1.02 1.02
C ALA A 84 1.46 -0.24 0.53
N ILE A 85 1.85 -0.29 -0.75
CA ILE A 85 2.59 -1.43 -1.30
C ILE A 85 4.03 -1.49 -0.75
N ILE A 86 4.69 -0.35 -0.55
CA ILE A 86 6.02 -0.31 0.11
C ILE A 86 5.94 -0.89 1.52
N GLN A 87 4.93 -0.50 2.30
CA GLN A 87 4.68 -1.04 3.65
C GLN A 87 4.42 -2.55 3.63
N LEU A 88 3.79 -3.09 2.58
CA LEU A 88 3.64 -4.54 2.41
C LEU A 88 5.02 -5.21 2.21
N GLY A 89 5.87 -4.61 1.38
CA GLY A 89 7.24 -5.08 1.19
C GLY A 89 8.05 -5.12 2.49
N GLU A 90 8.00 -4.06 3.29
CA GLU A 90 8.65 -4.03 4.61
C GLU A 90 8.03 -5.04 5.58
N ALA A 91 6.71 -5.26 5.54
CA ALA A 91 6.06 -6.29 6.36
C ALA A 91 6.58 -7.69 6.03
N PHE A 92 6.74 -8.03 4.74
CA PHE A 92 7.35 -9.29 4.32
C PHE A 92 8.83 -9.38 4.71
N LYS A 93 9.60 -8.31 4.55
CA LYS A 93 11.00 -8.25 5.00
C LYS A 93 11.13 -8.53 6.49
N HIS A 94 10.26 -7.95 7.33
CA HIS A 94 10.24 -8.22 8.77
C HIS A 94 9.78 -9.65 9.09
N PHE A 95 8.82 -10.19 8.35
CA PHE A 95 8.38 -11.57 8.48
C PHE A 95 9.52 -12.56 8.20
N PHE A 96 10.22 -12.40 7.08
CA PHE A 96 11.36 -13.26 6.73
C PHE A 96 12.55 -13.08 7.68
N ALA A 97 12.70 -11.91 8.29
CA ALA A 97 13.70 -11.68 9.34
C ALA A 97 13.28 -12.21 10.73
N GLY A 98 12.12 -12.86 10.86
CA GLY A 98 11.60 -13.39 12.13
C GLY A 98 11.13 -12.33 13.13
N ARG A 99 10.97 -11.07 12.71
CA ARG A 99 10.63 -9.93 13.59
C ARG A 99 9.13 -9.62 13.62
N ALA A 100 8.36 -10.17 12.68
CA ALA A 100 6.94 -9.94 12.56
C ALA A 100 6.21 -11.20 12.09
N ARG A 101 4.89 -11.25 12.31
CA ARG A 101 4.02 -12.30 11.78
C ARG A 101 3.74 -12.07 10.29
N TYR A 102 3.24 -13.11 9.62
CA TYR A 102 2.84 -13.02 8.22
C TYR A 102 1.84 -11.88 7.97
N PRO A 103 2.00 -11.08 6.90
CA PRO A 103 1.09 -9.98 6.56
C PRO A 103 -0.37 -10.44 6.40
N LYS A 104 -1.31 -9.65 6.92
CA LYS A 104 -2.76 -9.92 6.80
C LYS A 104 -3.47 -8.81 6.05
N PHE A 105 -4.57 -9.15 5.39
CA PHE A 105 -5.47 -8.17 4.80
C PHE A 105 -5.90 -7.12 5.83
N ARG A 106 -5.84 -5.84 5.44
CA ARG A 106 -6.29 -4.70 6.21
C ARG A 106 -7.82 -4.62 6.17
N LYS A 107 -8.43 -4.22 7.30
CA LYS A 107 -9.89 -4.10 7.46
C LYS A 107 -10.30 -2.63 7.51
N LYS A 108 -11.48 -2.31 6.99
CA LYS A 108 -12.06 -0.96 7.08
C LYS A 108 -12.37 -0.61 8.54
N GLY A 109 -12.09 0.63 8.95
CA GLY A 109 -12.29 1.09 10.32
C GLY A 109 -11.23 0.61 11.31
N VAL A 110 -10.27 -0.23 10.88
CA VAL A 110 -9.19 -0.74 11.74
C VAL A 110 -7.88 -0.16 11.26
N HIS A 111 -7.34 0.81 12.01
CA HIS A 111 -6.10 1.51 11.68
C HIS A 111 -6.08 2.10 10.26
N ASP A 112 -7.21 2.68 9.83
CA ASP A 112 -7.30 3.37 8.54
C ASP A 112 -6.26 4.49 8.47
N ARG A 113 -5.41 4.42 7.44
CA ARG A 113 -4.24 5.29 7.30
C ARG A 113 -3.78 5.35 5.85
N PHE A 114 -3.16 6.46 5.50
CA PHE A 114 -2.36 6.61 4.28
C PHE A 114 -1.10 7.39 4.62
N THR A 115 -0.11 7.34 3.74
CA THR A 115 1.16 8.04 3.92
C THR A 115 1.35 9.02 2.78
N LEU A 116 1.64 10.27 3.13
CA LEU A 116 2.12 11.28 2.21
C LEU A 116 3.64 11.32 2.30
N THR A 117 4.30 11.52 1.16
CA THR A 117 5.74 11.73 1.08
C THR A 117 5.99 13.12 0.51
N ASN A 118 6.97 13.83 1.08
CA ASN A 118 7.28 15.23 0.73
C ASN A 118 8.14 15.38 -0.54
N ASP A 119 8.35 14.31 -1.31
CA ASP A 119 9.12 14.30 -2.56
C ASP A 119 8.44 15.04 -3.73
N GLN A 120 7.36 15.80 -3.46
CA GLN A 120 6.49 16.43 -4.46
C GLN A 120 6.22 17.92 -4.21
N PHE A 121 6.62 18.48 -3.06
CA PHE A 121 6.51 19.92 -2.84
C PHE A 121 7.74 20.59 -3.47
N ARG A 122 7.56 21.08 -4.70
CA ARG A 122 8.45 22.11 -5.26
C ARG A 122 8.00 23.47 -4.74
#